data_AF-A0A1C6R8W4-F1
#
_entry.id   AF-A0A1C6R8W4-F1
#
_cell.length_a   1.000
_cell.length_b   1.000
_cell.length_c   1.000
_cell.angle_alpha   90.00
_cell.angle_beta   90.00
_cell.angle_gamma   90.00
#
_symmetry.space_group_name_H-M   'P 1'
#
loop_
_entity.id
_entity.type
_entity.pdbx_description
1 polymer ?
#
loop_
_entity_poly.entity_id
_entity_poly.type
_entity_poly.pdbx_seq_one_letter_code
_entity_poly.pdbx_strand_id
1 'polypeptide(L)'
;MSPACCSSVRAWADVGQAGQEQSYELYDPYVTEPARDLSISDARDHLADVVSRAAYAGRITYVTRRGQRMAAIVPVEVAEAIERAEDAEDVAAAREALARIDAGDEPISLADLRAELGL
;
A
#
# COMPACT_ATOMS: atom_id res chain seq x y z
N MET A 1 -45.69 20.46 43.18
CA MET A 1 -44.49 20.77 43.98
C MET A 1 -43.28 20.81 43.06
N SER A 2 -42.49 21.88 43.13
CA SER A 2 -41.05 21.97 42.76
C SER A 2 -40.23 21.86 44.07
N PRO A 3 -38.87 21.88 44.15
CA PRO A 3 -37.78 21.83 43.14
C PRO A 3 -37.04 20.46 43.21
N ALA A 4 -35.76 20.22 42.86
CA ALA A 4 -34.58 20.98 42.36
C ALA A 4 -33.72 20.02 41.46
N CYS A 5 -32.65 20.34 40.73
CA CYS A 5 -31.66 21.44 40.65
C CYS A 5 -30.56 21.52 41.74
N CYS A 6 -29.37 20.96 41.43
CA CYS A 6 -28.06 21.20 42.10
C CYS A 6 -27.94 20.81 43.61
N SER A 7 -26.77 20.56 44.22
CA SER A 7 -25.40 20.21 43.76
C SER A 7 -24.49 20.01 44.99
N SER A 8 -23.69 18.92 45.08
CA SER A 8 -22.44 18.85 45.88
C SER A 8 -21.75 17.48 45.69
N VAL A 9 -20.53 17.37 45.14
CA VAL A 9 -19.20 17.31 45.83
C VAL A 9 -19.20 16.71 47.26
N ARG A 10 -18.31 15.79 47.66
CA ARG A 10 -17.00 15.35 47.09
C ARG A 10 -16.49 14.05 47.74
N ALA A 11 -15.82 13.17 46.96
CA ALA A 11 -14.84 12.12 47.36
C ALA A 11 -15.30 11.07 48.41
N TRP A 12 -14.67 9.92 48.65
CA TRP A 12 -13.43 9.24 48.21
C TRP A 12 -13.80 7.76 47.87
N ALA A 13 -12.99 6.80 47.44
CA ALA A 13 -11.55 6.67 47.27
C ALA A 13 -11.25 5.59 46.18
N ASP A 14 -10.04 5.63 45.63
CA ASP A 14 -9.27 4.53 45.03
C ASP A 14 -9.99 3.22 44.61
N VAL A 15 -10.34 3.13 43.33
CA VAL A 15 -10.06 1.90 42.55
C VAL A 15 -9.25 2.30 41.32
N GLY A 16 -7.93 2.12 41.44
CA GLY A 16 -7.02 2.33 40.33
C GLY A 16 -7.17 1.22 39.30
N GLN A 17 -7.84 1.53 38.19
CA GLN A 17 -7.55 0.92 36.90
C GLN A 17 -7.97 1.93 35.82
N ALA A 18 -6.98 2.67 35.33
CA ALA A 18 -7.10 3.32 34.03
C ALA A 18 -7.48 2.21 33.04
N GLY A 19 -8.68 2.31 32.46
CA GLY A 19 -9.09 1.45 31.37
C GLY A 19 -8.09 1.68 30.25
N GLN A 20 -7.15 0.73 30.09
CA GLN A 20 -6.19 0.73 29.00
C GLN A 20 -7.00 0.90 27.72
N GLU A 21 -6.83 2.04 27.04
CA GLU A 21 -7.20 2.16 25.65
C GLU A 21 -6.41 1.06 24.94
N GLN A 22 -7.10 -0.03 24.60
CA GLN A 22 -6.51 -1.14 23.86
C GLN A 22 -6.30 -0.64 22.44
N SER A 23 -5.22 0.13 22.29
CA SER A 23 -4.57 0.39 21.03
C SER A 23 -4.43 -0.96 20.35
N TYR A 24 -5.09 -1.11 19.21
CA TYR A 24 -4.77 -2.17 18.27
C TYR A 24 -3.44 -1.79 17.61
N GLU A 25 -2.38 -1.86 18.41
CA GLU A 25 -0.97 -1.94 18.00
C GLU A 25 -0.74 -3.35 17.42
N LEU A 26 -1.60 -3.69 16.46
CA LEU A 26 -1.77 -5.01 15.89
C LEU A 26 -0.83 -5.13 14.69
N TYR A 27 0.45 -5.34 15.00
CA TYR A 27 1.44 -5.99 14.15
C TYR A 27 1.28 -5.69 12.64
N ASP A 28 1.72 -4.50 12.21
CA ASP A 28 2.11 -4.29 10.83
C ASP A 28 3.64 -4.48 10.72
N PRO A 29 4.13 -5.66 10.30
CA PRO A 29 5.56 -5.90 10.10
C PRO A 29 6.08 -5.26 8.80
N TYR A 30 5.21 -4.63 8.00
CA TYR A 30 5.57 -3.96 6.77
C TYR A 30 5.70 -2.44 7.03
N VAL A 31 6.78 -1.83 6.52
CA VAL A 31 7.04 -0.37 6.51
C VAL A 31 6.91 0.44 7.82
N THR A 32 7.81 0.21 8.80
CA THR A 32 8.10 1.22 9.86
C THR A 32 9.49 1.87 9.78
N GLU A 33 10.42 1.35 8.96
CA GLU A 33 11.67 2.09 8.68
C GLU A 33 11.80 2.46 7.20
N PRO A 34 12.29 3.68 6.90
CA PRO A 34 12.27 4.23 5.55
C PRO A 34 13.04 3.35 4.57
N ALA A 35 12.43 3.09 3.42
CA ALA A 35 13.06 2.40 2.31
C ALA A 35 14.37 3.10 1.94
N ARG A 36 15.45 2.32 1.85
CA ARG A 36 16.82 2.84 1.72
C ARG A 36 17.11 3.20 0.27
N ASP A 37 17.60 4.41 0.05
CA ASP A 37 18.13 4.83 -1.25
C ASP A 37 19.64 4.50 -1.33
N LEU A 38 20.05 3.87 -2.43
CA LEU A 38 21.45 3.59 -2.79
C LEU A 38 21.76 4.14 -4.17
N SER A 39 23.00 4.55 -4.45
CA SER A 39 23.39 4.80 -5.84
C SER A 39 23.54 3.47 -6.60
N ILE A 40 23.42 3.50 -7.93
CA ILE A 40 23.71 2.33 -8.78
C ILE A 40 25.11 1.74 -8.49
N SER A 41 26.09 2.58 -8.17
CA SER A 41 27.44 2.13 -7.82
C SER A 41 27.45 1.33 -6.52
N ASP A 42 26.87 1.88 -5.44
CA ASP A 42 26.82 1.23 -4.14
C ASP A 42 25.96 -0.04 -4.17
N ALA A 43 24.86 -0.02 -4.92
CA ALA A 43 23.98 -1.15 -5.11
C ALA A 43 24.66 -2.30 -5.87
N ARG A 44 25.52 -2.01 -6.84
CA ARG A 44 26.36 -3.00 -7.53
C ARG A 44 27.39 -3.60 -6.58
N ASP A 45 28.09 -2.76 -5.81
CA ASP A 45 29.20 -3.15 -4.95
C ASP A 45 28.72 -3.92 -3.69
N HIS A 46 27.42 -3.83 -3.36
CA HIS A 46 26.77 -4.54 -2.25
C HIS A 46 25.56 -5.40 -2.65
N LEU A 47 25.45 -5.81 -3.92
CA LEU A 47 24.22 -6.42 -4.47
C LEU A 47 23.71 -7.63 -3.67
N ALA A 48 24.60 -8.55 -3.27
CA ALA A 48 24.22 -9.76 -2.53
C ALA A 48 23.59 -9.46 -1.15
N ASP A 49 24.07 -8.43 -0.46
CA ASP A 49 23.51 -7.96 0.82
C ASP A 49 22.17 -7.24 0.62
N VAL A 50 22.02 -6.45 -0.46
CA VAL A 50 20.74 -5.82 -0.82
C VAL A 50 19.67 -6.87 -1.13
N VAL A 51 20.00 -7.87 -1.95
CA VAL A 51 19.08 -8.98 -2.28
C VAL A 51 18.76 -9.83 -1.04
N SER A 52 19.74 -10.13 -0.18
CA SER A 52 19.50 -10.88 1.05
C SER A 52 18.57 -10.12 2.03
N ARG A 53 18.69 -8.79 2.13
CA ARG A 53 17.75 -7.98 2.92
C ARG A 53 16.33 -7.96 2.35
N ALA A 54 16.18 -7.98 1.03
CA ALA A 54 14.87 -8.12 0.40
C ALA A 54 14.26 -9.49 0.74
N ALA A 55 14.98 -10.57 0.47
CA ALA A 55 14.48 -11.95 0.62
C ALA A 55 14.25 -12.39 2.08
N TYR A 56 15.06 -11.95 3.04
CA TYR A 56 15.02 -12.47 4.43
C TYR A 56 14.60 -11.45 5.48
N ALA A 57 14.65 -10.15 5.17
CA ALA A 57 14.24 -9.09 6.10
C ALA A 57 13.05 -8.27 5.57
N GLY A 58 12.43 -8.66 4.45
CA GLY A 58 11.26 -7.99 3.87
C GLY A 58 11.52 -6.54 3.45
N ARG A 59 12.76 -6.17 3.12
CA ARG A 59 13.16 -4.76 2.93
C ARG A 59 13.26 -4.33 1.47
N ILE A 60 12.53 -3.28 1.14
CA ILE A 60 12.66 -2.56 -0.14
C ILE A 60 13.87 -1.62 -0.11
N THR A 61 14.69 -1.67 -1.18
CA THR A 61 15.82 -0.76 -1.41
C THR A 61 15.66 -0.07 -2.77
N TYR A 62 15.63 1.26 -2.80
CA TYR A 62 15.58 2.03 -4.04
C TYR A 62 16.98 2.24 -4.62
N VAL A 63 17.10 2.00 -5.93
CA VAL A 63 18.33 2.21 -6.69
C VAL A 63 18.22 3.54 -7.43
N THR A 64 19.22 4.41 -7.23
CA THR A 64 19.19 5.81 -7.68
C THR A 64 20.33 6.16 -8.64
N ARG A 65 20.08 7.13 -9.51
CA ARG A 65 21.09 7.75 -10.37
C ARG A 65 21.00 9.27 -10.23
N ARG A 66 22.08 9.91 -9.78
CA ARG A 66 22.13 11.36 -9.50
C ARG A 66 21.00 11.83 -8.54
N GLY A 67 20.70 11.01 -7.53
CA GLY A 67 19.64 11.28 -6.55
C GLY A 67 18.21 10.93 -6.98
N GLN A 68 17.97 10.67 -8.27
CA GLN A 68 16.65 10.25 -8.76
C GLN A 68 16.51 8.72 -8.65
N ARG A 69 15.43 8.23 -8.06
CA ARG A 69 15.07 6.80 -8.01
C ARG A 69 14.78 6.28 -9.42
N MET A 70 15.41 5.17 -9.80
CA MET A 70 15.33 4.55 -11.13
C MET A 70 14.68 3.16 -11.08
N ALA A 71 14.90 2.42 -10.00
CA ALA A 71 14.39 1.07 -9.80
C ALA A 71 14.28 0.76 -8.30
N ALA A 72 13.68 -0.38 -7.95
CA ALA A 72 13.68 -0.92 -6.59
C ALA A 72 14.10 -2.40 -6.61
N ILE A 73 14.76 -2.84 -5.55
CA ILE A 73 14.90 -4.25 -5.20
C ILE A 73 13.90 -4.49 -4.07
N VAL A 74 12.94 -5.38 -4.32
CA VAL A 74 11.80 -5.68 -3.43
C VAL A 74 11.83 -7.16 -3.03
N PRO A 75 11.18 -7.56 -1.92
CA PRO A 75 10.91 -8.97 -1.63
C PRO A 75 10.06 -9.60 -2.74
N VAL A 76 10.23 -10.90 -2.99
CA VAL A 76 9.56 -11.60 -4.10
C VAL A 76 8.05 -11.63 -3.88
N GLU A 77 7.63 -11.91 -2.65
CA GLU A 77 6.24 -11.93 -2.21
C GLU A 77 5.53 -10.58 -2.38
N VAL A 78 6.28 -9.46 -2.37
CA VAL A 78 5.75 -8.12 -2.64
C VAL A 78 5.58 -7.90 -4.15
N ALA A 79 6.54 -8.33 -4.97
CA ALA A 79 6.42 -8.28 -6.43
C ALA A 79 5.23 -9.13 -6.92
N GLU A 80 5.16 -10.40 -6.50
CA GLU A 80 4.04 -11.31 -6.82
C GLU A 80 2.69 -10.80 -6.30
N ALA A 81 2.66 -10.03 -5.20
CA ALA A 81 1.43 -9.42 -4.69
C ALA A 81 0.94 -8.26 -5.57
N ILE A 82 1.85 -7.47 -6.13
CA ILE A 82 1.54 -6.39 -7.07
C ILE A 82 1.07 -7.01 -8.39
N GLU A 83 1.82 -7.94 -8.98
CA GLU A 83 1.46 -8.64 -10.22
C GLU A 83 0.06 -9.27 -10.14
N ARG A 84 -0.24 -10.00 -9.06
CA ARG A 84 -1.58 -10.60 -8.85
C ARG A 84 -2.70 -9.57 -8.62
N ALA A 85 -2.39 -8.37 -8.13
CA ALA A 85 -3.38 -7.31 -7.97
C ALA A 85 -3.69 -6.66 -9.32
N GLU A 86 -2.65 -6.32 -10.10
CA GLU A 86 -2.76 -5.79 -11.46
C GLU A 86 -3.52 -6.76 -12.38
N ASP A 87 -3.15 -8.06 -12.39
CA ASP A 87 -3.87 -9.12 -13.13
C ASP A 87 -5.37 -9.19 -12.77
N ALA A 88 -5.70 -9.01 -11.49
CA ALA A 88 -7.09 -9.07 -11.02
C ALA A 88 -7.90 -7.83 -11.43
N GLU A 89 -7.28 -6.65 -11.44
CA GLU A 89 -7.88 -5.41 -11.92
C GLU A 89 -8.09 -5.43 -13.44
N ASP A 90 -7.09 -5.86 -14.23
CA ASP A 90 -7.19 -6.02 -15.68
C ASP A 90 -8.30 -7.00 -16.08
N VAL A 91 -8.39 -8.15 -15.39
CA VAL A 91 -9.46 -9.13 -15.60
C VAL A 91 -10.83 -8.57 -15.21
N ALA A 92 -10.92 -7.74 -14.17
CA ALA A 92 -12.17 -7.08 -13.80
C ALA A 92 -12.60 -6.04 -14.85
N ALA A 93 -11.68 -5.18 -15.30
CA ALA A 93 -11.93 -4.18 -16.33
C ALA A 93 -12.35 -4.81 -17.67
N ALA A 94 -11.69 -5.90 -18.09
CA ALA A 94 -12.05 -6.64 -19.29
C ALA A 94 -13.46 -7.26 -19.20
N ARG A 95 -13.83 -7.82 -18.04
CA ARG A 95 -15.19 -8.35 -17.79
C ARG A 95 -16.25 -7.25 -17.81
N GLU A 96 -15.97 -6.09 -17.22
CA GLU A 96 -16.89 -4.94 -17.26
C GLU A 96 -17.09 -4.46 -18.69
N ALA A 97 -16.02 -4.30 -19.48
CA ALA A 97 -16.10 -3.91 -20.88
C ALA A 97 -16.95 -4.89 -21.71
N LEU A 98 -16.77 -6.20 -21.53
CA LEU A 98 -17.60 -7.22 -22.19
C LEU A 98 -19.07 -7.12 -21.76
N ALA A 99 -19.34 -6.95 -20.46
CA ALA A 99 -20.71 -6.80 -19.95
C ALA A 99 -21.42 -5.55 -20.50
N ARG A 100 -20.69 -4.46 -20.76
CA ARG A 100 -21.24 -3.27 -21.45
C ARG A 100 -21.57 -3.55 -22.92
N ILE A 101 -20.70 -4.26 -23.64
CA ILE A 101 -20.94 -4.67 -25.03
C ILE A 101 -22.16 -5.60 -25.11
N ASP A 102 -22.26 -6.58 -24.21
CA ASP A 102 -23.43 -7.47 -24.09
C ASP A 102 -24.73 -6.70 -23.73
N ALA A 103 -24.61 -5.55 -23.05
CA ALA A 103 -25.71 -4.64 -22.76
C ALA A 103 -26.03 -3.65 -23.91
N GLY A 104 -25.23 -3.61 -24.97
CA GLY A 104 -25.46 -2.83 -26.18
C GLY A 104 -24.53 -1.63 -26.42
N ASP A 105 -23.43 -1.48 -25.68
CA ASP A 105 -22.39 -0.49 -26.01
C ASP A 105 -21.67 -0.90 -27.32
N GLU A 106 -21.54 0.04 -28.26
CA GLU A 106 -20.86 -0.19 -29.54
C GLU A 106 -19.32 -0.10 -29.38
N PRO A 107 -18.55 -1.15 -29.73
CA PRO A 107 -17.09 -1.10 -29.73
C PRO A 107 -16.55 -0.25 -30.89
N ILE A 108 -15.48 0.52 -30.63
CA ILE A 108 -14.70 1.16 -31.70
C ILE A 108 -13.84 0.14 -32.44
N SER A 109 -13.64 0.32 -33.76
CA SER A 109 -12.73 -0.54 -34.51
C SER A 109 -11.27 -0.24 -34.17
N LEU A 110 -10.39 -1.24 -34.32
CA LEU A 110 -8.94 -1.06 -34.16
C LEU A 110 -8.37 -0.02 -35.14
N ALA A 111 -8.98 0.17 -36.30
CA ALA A 111 -8.55 1.16 -37.28
C ALA A 111 -8.86 2.59 -36.81
N ASP A 112 -10.07 2.80 -36.28
CA ASP A 112 -10.51 4.11 -35.79
C ASP A 112 -9.76 4.51 -34.51
N LEU A 113 -9.58 3.57 -33.57
CA LEU A 113 -8.77 3.77 -32.36
C LEU A 113 -7.31 4.14 -32.68
N ARG A 114 -6.70 3.51 -33.68
CA ARG A 114 -5.34 3.86 -34.12
C ARG A 114 -5.27 5.26 -34.74
N ALA A 115 -6.27 5.62 -35.55
CA ALA A 115 -6.36 6.95 -36.13
C ALA A 115 -6.53 8.04 -35.06
N GLU A 116 -7.29 7.77 -33.98
CA GLU A 116 -7.44 8.67 -32.83
C GLU A 116 -6.13 8.81 -32.03
N LEU A 117 -5.42 7.71 -31.78
CA LEU A 117 -4.15 7.70 -31.03
C LEU A 117 -2.92 8.13 -31.85
N GLY A 118 -3.05 8.29 -33.16
CA GLY A 118 -1.94 8.62 -34.07
C GLY A 118 -0.92 7.50 -34.27
N LEU A 119 -1.38 6.24 -34.28
CA LEU A 119 -0.58 4.99 -34.34
C LEU A 119 -0.66 4.26 -35.69
#